data_AF-A0A3D3UYK7-F1
#
_entry.id   AF-A0A3D3UYK7-F1
#
_cell.length_a   1.000
_cell.length_b   1.000
_cell.length_c   1.000
_cell.angle_alpha   90.00
_cell.angle_beta   90.00
_cell.angle_gamma   90.00
#
_symmetry.space_group_name_H-M   'P 1'
#
loop_
_entity.id
_entity.type
_entity.pdbx_description
1 polymer ?
#
loop_
_entity_poly.entity_id
_entity_poly.type
_entity_poly.pdbx_seq_one_letter_code
_entity_poly.pdbx_strand_id
1 'polypeptide(L)'
;MMGNFNKFLTVLGLILVWVPVIAPIFFSVVALIQMGRFLFDFLMLAELSLLFLLGAILLLFVSIRTKNYVKQIGFGLLAAVTLLFGGQAVAVITDLASGAVEPKGWTFVLVTTMVILYDFAVVEIGVTGFYLLRKLKLIGSEKRSTHS
;
A
#
# COMPACT_ATOMS: atom_id res chain seq x y z
N MET A 1 25.07 9.81 8.22
CA MET A 1 24.77 8.75 9.21
C MET A 1 23.75 7.80 8.61
N MET A 2 24.11 6.58 8.24
CA MET A 2 23.14 5.55 7.84
C MET A 2 22.51 4.99 9.12
N GLY A 3 21.68 5.82 9.77
CA GLY A 3 21.28 5.62 11.16
C GLY A 3 20.33 4.45 11.33
N ASN A 4 20.41 3.78 12.47
CA ASN A 4 19.40 2.82 12.94
C ASN A 4 17.97 3.40 12.85
N PHE A 5 17.84 4.73 12.94
CA PHE A 5 16.60 5.47 12.70
C PHE A 5 15.97 5.22 11.32
N ASN A 6 16.73 5.31 10.22
CA ASN A 6 16.17 5.08 8.88
C ASN A 6 15.72 3.63 8.71
N LYS A 7 16.45 2.66 9.28
CA LYS A 7 16.06 1.25 9.27
C LYS A 7 14.77 1.05 10.06
N PHE A 8 14.66 1.64 11.24
CA PHE A 8 13.45 1.61 12.05
C PHE A 8 12.25 2.18 11.29
N LEU A 9 12.39 3.36 10.69
CA LEU A 9 11.33 3.96 9.87
C LEU A 9 10.94 3.11 8.67
N THR A 10 11.91 2.47 7.98
CA THR A 10 11.60 1.57 6.87
C THR A 10 10.85 0.33 7.33
N VAL A 11 11.23 -0.27 8.47
CA VAL A 11 10.52 -1.43 9.03
C VAL A 11 9.11 -1.04 9.46
N LEU A 12 8.95 0.08 10.17
CA LEU A 12 7.64 0.58 10.57
C LEU A 12 6.76 0.88 9.35
N GLY A 13 7.31 1.56 8.34
CA GLY A 13 6.61 1.83 7.09
C GLY A 13 6.20 0.57 6.35
N LEU A 14 7.06 -0.46 6.31
CA LEU A 14 6.74 -1.76 5.74
C LEU A 14 5.59 -2.44 6.48
N ILE A 15 5.62 -2.48 7.81
CA ILE A 15 4.54 -3.07 8.61
C ILE A 15 3.21 -2.36 8.29
N LEU A 16 3.21 -1.03 8.29
CA LEU A 16 2.01 -0.24 8.01
C LEU A 16 1.46 -0.42 6.59
N VAL A 17 2.32 -0.59 5.58
CA VAL A 17 1.88 -0.87 4.19
C VAL A 17 1.36 -2.30 4.03
N TRP A 18 1.96 -3.28 4.70
CA TRP A 18 1.58 -4.69 4.55
C TRP A 18 0.38 -5.09 5.40
N VAL A 19 0.05 -4.37 6.49
CA VAL A 19 -1.16 -4.63 7.28
C VAL A 19 -2.42 -4.59 6.43
N PRO A 20 -2.69 -3.53 5.63
CA PRO A 20 -3.79 -3.51 4.67
C PRO A 20 -3.76 -4.72 3.74
N VAL A 21 -2.60 -5.07 3.16
CA VAL A 21 -2.47 -6.18 2.18
C VAL A 21 -2.79 -7.54 2.78
N ILE A 22 -2.40 -7.76 4.03
CA ILE A 22 -2.61 -9.03 4.72
C ILE A 22 -4.02 -9.13 5.28
N ALA A 23 -4.64 -8.02 5.68
CA ALA A 23 -5.97 -7.98 6.27
C ALA A 23 -7.04 -8.75 5.47
N PRO A 24 -7.28 -8.50 4.16
CA PRO A 24 -8.33 -9.19 3.43
C PRO A 24 -8.06 -10.69 3.35
N ILE A 25 -6.80 -11.11 3.17
CA ILE A 25 -6.43 -12.53 3.16
C ILE A 25 -6.74 -13.18 4.51
N PHE A 26 -6.34 -12.53 5.61
CA PHE A 26 -6.59 -13.01 6.96
C PHE A 26 -8.09 -13.14 7.24
N PHE A 27 -8.87 -12.10 6.98
CA PHE A 27 -10.31 -12.12 7.21
C PHE A 27 -11.04 -13.11 6.29
N SER A 28 -10.57 -13.34 5.07
CA SER A 28 -11.11 -14.39 4.20
C SER A 28 -10.93 -15.79 4.77
N VAL A 29 -9.76 -16.08 5.35
CA VAL A 29 -9.50 -17.36 6.02
C VAL A 29 -10.39 -17.52 7.25
N VAL A 30 -10.52 -16.46 8.05
CA VAL A 30 -11.41 -16.45 9.21
C VAL A 30 -12.87 -16.68 8.80
N ALA A 31 -13.35 -15.99 7.76
CA ALA A 31 -14.70 -16.17 7.22
C ALA A 31 -14.92 -17.59 6.69
N LEU A 32 -13.92 -18.19 6.03
CA LEU A 32 -13.99 -19.57 5.57
C LEU A 32 -14.17 -20.56 6.72
N ILE A 33 -13.42 -20.37 7.81
CA ILE A 33 -13.49 -21.25 8.99
C ILE A 33 -14.80 -21.06 9.75
N GLN A 34 -15.25 -19.81 9.95
CA GLN A 34 -16.43 -19.51 10.78
C GLN A 34 -17.75 -19.68 10.04
N MET A 35 -17.79 -19.34 8.75
CA MET A 35 -19.03 -19.27 7.95
C MET A 35 -19.09 -20.34 6.86
N GLY A 36 -18.02 -21.11 6.65
CA GLY A 36 -17.93 -22.10 5.57
C GLY A 36 -17.88 -21.49 4.16
N ARG A 37 -17.62 -20.18 4.05
CA ARG A 37 -17.59 -19.44 2.78
C ARG A 37 -16.33 -18.60 2.68
N PHE A 38 -15.63 -18.71 1.57
CA PHE A 38 -14.50 -17.86 1.26
C PHE A 38 -15.00 -16.50 0.76
N LEU A 39 -14.72 -15.43 1.52
CA LEU A 39 -15.17 -14.08 1.22
C LEU A 39 -13.93 -13.17 1.16
N PHE A 40 -13.49 -12.85 -0.06
CA PHE A 40 -12.35 -11.97 -0.29
C PHE A 40 -12.83 -10.54 -0.50
N ASP A 41 -12.66 -9.73 0.53
CA ASP A 41 -13.03 -8.33 0.52
C ASP A 41 -11.84 -7.47 0.11
N PHE A 42 -11.70 -7.22 -1.19
CA PHE A 42 -10.64 -6.36 -1.72
C PHE A 42 -10.86 -4.88 -1.37
N LEU A 43 -12.08 -4.46 -1.02
CA LEU A 43 -12.36 -3.07 -0.62
C LEU A 43 -11.75 -2.74 0.74
N MET A 44 -11.60 -3.74 1.62
CA MET A 44 -10.94 -3.60 2.91
C MET A 44 -9.53 -3.00 2.81
N LEU A 45 -8.83 -3.23 1.69
CA LEU A 45 -7.52 -2.61 1.44
C LEU A 45 -7.64 -1.08 1.38
N ALA A 46 -8.65 -0.60 0.64
CA ALA A 46 -8.97 0.82 0.49
C ALA A 46 -9.54 1.42 1.78
N GLU A 47 -10.26 0.65 2.60
CA GLU A 47 -10.72 1.08 3.93
C GLU A 47 -9.54 1.36 4.87
N LEU A 48 -8.50 0.53 4.79
CA LEU A 48 -7.26 0.69 5.56
C LEU A 48 -6.25 1.63 4.88
N SER A 49 -6.70 2.42 3.90
CA SER A 49 -5.85 3.34 3.12
C SER A 49 -5.09 4.34 3.99
N LEU A 50 -5.64 4.79 5.12
CA LEU A 50 -4.94 5.69 6.04
C LEU A 50 -3.68 5.03 6.64
N LEU A 51 -3.75 3.74 7.01
CA LEU A 51 -2.58 3.00 7.49
C LEU A 51 -1.54 2.87 6.36
N PHE A 52 -2.00 2.52 5.16
CA PHE A 52 -1.15 2.45 3.98
C PHE A 52 -0.45 3.79 3.71
N LEU A 53 -1.18 4.91 3.70
CA LEU A 53 -0.63 6.24 3.40
C LEU A 53 0.42 6.63 4.43
N LEU A 54 0.18 6.40 5.72
CA LEU A 54 1.17 6.62 6.76
C LEU A 54 2.44 5.79 6.50
N GLY A 55 2.29 4.50 6.20
CA GLY A 55 3.40 3.63 5.88
C GLY A 55 4.18 4.08 4.63
N ALA A 56 3.48 4.42 3.56
CA ALA A 56 4.06 4.86 2.30
C ALA A 56 4.78 6.21 2.44
N ILE A 57 4.25 7.14 3.24
CA ILE A 57 4.92 8.41 3.56
C ILE A 57 6.23 8.16 4.32
N LEU A 58 6.24 7.24 5.29
CA LEU A 58 7.48 6.86 6.00
C LEU A 58 8.52 6.27 5.02
N LEU A 59 8.09 5.37 4.13
CA LEU A 59 8.97 4.79 3.11
C LEU A 59 9.50 5.85 2.15
N LEU A 60 8.64 6.75 1.67
CA LEU A 60 9.01 7.85 0.78
C LEU A 60 10.02 8.78 1.47
N PHE A 61 9.78 9.13 2.74
CA PHE A 61 10.69 9.97 3.52
C PHE A 61 12.09 9.38 3.63
N VAL A 62 12.20 8.08 3.93
CA VAL A 62 13.50 7.39 3.96
C VAL A 62 14.11 7.29 2.56
N SER A 63 13.30 7.03 1.54
CA SER A 63 13.74 6.97 0.15
C SER A 63 14.38 8.29 -0.29
N ILE A 64 13.78 9.43 0.05
CA ILE A 64 14.27 10.79 -0.28
C ILE A 64 15.59 11.04 0.44
N ARG A 65 15.65 10.75 1.75
CA ARG A 65 16.86 10.94 2.57
C ARG A 65 18.04 10.10 2.07
N THR A 66 17.76 8.91 1.56
CA THR A 66 18.79 7.99 1.08
C THR A 66 19.02 8.09 -0.43
N LYS A 67 18.21 8.87 -1.15
CA LYS A 67 18.19 8.98 -2.62
C LYS A 67 18.03 7.63 -3.34
N ASN A 68 17.41 6.65 -2.69
CA ASN A 68 17.17 5.31 -3.25
C ASN A 68 15.68 5.07 -3.40
N TYR A 69 15.24 4.57 -4.56
CA TYR A 69 13.84 4.20 -4.86
C TYR A 69 12.79 5.34 -4.76
N VAL A 70 13.21 6.60 -4.77
CA VAL A 70 12.32 7.77 -4.67
C VAL A 70 11.28 7.80 -5.78
N LYS A 71 11.71 7.53 -7.03
CA LYS A 71 10.82 7.59 -8.19
C LYS A 71 9.76 6.50 -8.11
N GLN A 72 10.16 5.27 -7.79
CA GLN A 72 9.26 4.13 -7.66
C GLN A 72 8.21 4.39 -6.57
N ILE A 73 8.64 4.70 -5.34
CA ILE A 73 7.72 4.96 -4.23
C ILE A 73 6.88 6.22 -4.49
N GLY A 74 7.45 7.26 -5.08
CA GLY A 74 6.75 8.51 -5.39
C GLY A 74 5.66 8.34 -6.46
N PHE A 75 5.98 7.68 -7.58
CA PHE A 75 4.99 7.40 -8.62
C PHE A 75 3.94 6.38 -8.17
N GLY A 76 4.34 5.35 -7.44
CA GLY A 76 3.40 4.40 -6.83
C GLY A 76 2.44 5.11 -5.88
N LEU A 77 2.94 5.99 -5.00
CA LEU A 77 2.09 6.75 -4.07
C LEU A 77 1.16 7.71 -4.81
N LEU A 78 1.66 8.43 -5.82
CA LEU A 78 0.84 9.30 -6.65
C LEU A 78 -0.27 8.51 -7.34
N ALA A 79 0.05 7.38 -7.96
CA ALA A 79 -0.93 6.50 -8.61
C ALA A 79 -1.97 6.00 -7.61
N ALA A 80 -1.54 5.52 -6.43
CA ALA A 80 -2.44 5.04 -5.39
C ALA A 80 -3.41 6.12 -4.92
N VAL A 81 -2.93 7.34 -4.64
CA VAL A 81 -3.76 8.48 -4.25
C VAL A 81 -4.75 8.84 -5.36
N THR A 82 -4.28 8.97 -6.60
CA THR A 82 -5.15 9.32 -7.74
C THR A 82 -6.23 8.27 -7.98
N LEU A 83 -5.88 6.99 -7.93
CA LEU A 83 -6.83 5.90 -8.15
C LEU A 83 -7.87 5.81 -7.02
N LEU A 84 -7.43 5.93 -5.76
CA LEU A 84 -8.31 5.86 -4.62
C LEU A 84 -9.29 7.05 -4.60
N PHE A 85 -8.77 8.28 -4.56
CA PHE A 85 -9.63 9.47 -4.48
C PHE A 85 -10.40 9.73 -5.78
N GLY A 86 -9.84 9.37 -6.94
CA GLY A 86 -10.53 9.43 -8.21
C GLY A 86 -11.70 8.44 -8.28
N GLY A 87 -11.50 7.20 -7.82
CA GLY A 87 -12.58 6.20 -7.77
C GLY A 87 -13.70 6.60 -6.82
N GLN A 88 -13.34 7.15 -5.65
CA GLN A 88 -14.30 7.70 -4.69
C GLN A 88 -15.08 8.89 -5.29
N ALA A 89 -14.41 9.83 -5.96
CA ALA A 89 -15.07 10.97 -6.59
C ALA A 89 -16.07 10.52 -7.67
N VAL A 90 -15.69 9.56 -8.52
CA VAL A 90 -16.59 8.97 -9.52
C VAL A 90 -17.79 8.30 -8.85
N ALA A 91 -17.56 7.52 -7.79
CA ALA A 91 -18.63 6.83 -7.05
C ALA A 91 -19.63 7.83 -6.42
N VAL A 92 -19.14 8.96 -5.91
CA VAL A 92 -20.00 10.02 -5.35
C VAL A 92 -20.80 10.73 -6.45
N ILE A 93 -20.17 11.12 -7.56
CA ILE A 93 -20.83 11.85 -8.66
C ILE A 93 -21.92 11.00 -9.33
N THR A 94 -21.71 9.69 -9.40
CA THR A 94 -22.61 8.75 -10.08
C THR A 94 -23.65 8.13 -9.15
N ASP A 95 -23.71 8.61 -7.90
CA ASP A 95 -24.59 8.12 -6.84
C ASP A 95 -24.41 6.63 -6.52
N LEU A 96 -23.32 6.02 -6.98
CA LEU A 96 -22.94 4.65 -6.63
C LEU A 96 -22.62 4.54 -5.12
N ALA A 97 -22.17 5.63 -4.51
CA ALA A 97 -21.87 5.71 -3.08
C ALA A 97 -23.12 5.77 -2.18
N SER A 98 -24.31 6.09 -2.72
CA SER A 98 -25.54 6.18 -1.92
C SER A 98 -26.16 4.82 -1.60
N GLY A 99 -25.74 3.77 -2.33
CA GLY A 99 -26.34 2.44 -2.27
C GLY A 99 -27.75 2.36 -2.85
N ALA A 100 -28.31 3.48 -3.35
CA ALA A 100 -29.61 3.51 -4.01
C ALA A 100 -29.55 3.01 -5.46
N VAL A 101 -28.39 3.10 -6.09
CA VAL A 101 -28.13 2.62 -7.44
C VAL A 101 -27.61 1.18 -7.36
N GLU A 102 -28.23 0.25 -8.09
CA GLU A 102 -27.69 -1.11 -8.20
C GLU A 102 -26.25 -1.05 -8.74
N PRO A 103 -25.27 -1.74 -8.11
CA PRO A 103 -23.88 -1.75 -8.55
C PRO A 103 -23.71 -2.52 -9.86
N LYS A 104 -24.11 -1.90 -10.96
CA LYS A 104 -24.12 -2.43 -12.33
C LYS A 104 -23.70 -1.35 -13.33
N GLY A 105 -23.39 -1.78 -14.54
CA GLY A 105 -23.04 -0.88 -15.65
C GLY A 105 -21.57 -0.46 -15.67
N TRP A 106 -21.24 0.41 -16.63
CA TRP A 106 -19.86 0.79 -16.94
C TRP A 106 -19.16 1.55 -15.80
N THR A 107 -19.91 2.36 -15.04
CA THR A 107 -19.39 3.12 -13.90
C THR A 107 -18.90 2.20 -12.78
N PHE A 108 -19.68 1.16 -12.45
CA PHE A 108 -19.27 0.16 -11.47
C PHE A 108 -17.98 -0.52 -11.90
N VAL A 109 -17.90 -0.95 -13.17
CA VAL A 109 -16.67 -1.56 -13.74
C VAL A 109 -15.48 -0.60 -13.64
N LEU A 110 -15.66 0.69 -13.95
CA LEU A 110 -14.62 1.70 -13.85
C LEU A 110 -14.11 1.83 -12.41
N VAL A 111 -15.00 2.05 -11.44
CA VAL A 111 -14.62 2.23 -10.02
C VAL A 111 -13.94 0.97 -9.49
N THR A 112 -14.49 -0.22 -9.76
CA THR A 112 -13.87 -1.48 -9.36
C THR A 112 -12.47 -1.63 -9.97
N THR A 113 -12.30 -1.29 -11.25
CA THR A 113 -10.99 -1.33 -11.91
C THR A 113 -10.01 -0.36 -11.25
N MET A 114 -10.44 0.84 -10.87
CA MET A 114 -9.60 1.81 -10.16
C MET A 114 -9.15 1.29 -8.80
N VAL A 115 -10.04 0.63 -8.05
CA VAL A 115 -9.68 -0.01 -6.76
C VAL A 115 -8.67 -1.14 -6.98
N ILE A 116 -8.89 -2.02 -7.97
CA ILE A 116 -7.95 -3.11 -8.27
C ILE A 116 -6.56 -2.55 -8.63
N LEU A 117 -6.51 -1.50 -9.44
CA LEU A 117 -5.25 -0.84 -9.80
C LEU A 117 -4.60 -0.15 -8.58
N TYR A 118 -5.41 0.40 -7.68
CA TYR A 118 -4.92 0.93 -6.40
C TYR A 118 -4.26 -0.17 -5.57
N ASP A 119 -4.87 -1.35 -5.48
CA ASP A 119 -4.31 -2.50 -4.75
C ASP A 119 -2.94 -2.91 -5.31
N PHE A 120 -2.81 -2.95 -6.64
CA PHE A 120 -1.52 -3.21 -7.29
C PHE A 120 -0.46 -2.16 -6.94
N ALA A 121 -0.82 -0.88 -6.92
CA ALA A 121 0.09 0.19 -6.54
C ALA A 121 0.54 0.07 -5.06
N VAL A 122 -0.38 -0.29 -4.17
CA VAL A 122 -0.08 -0.56 -2.74
C VAL A 122 0.94 -1.69 -2.60
N VAL A 123 0.73 -2.80 -3.30
CA VAL A 123 1.65 -3.95 -3.28
C VAL A 123 3.02 -3.58 -3.87
N GLU A 124 3.05 -2.83 -4.97
CA GLU A 124 4.29 -2.37 -5.61
C GLU A 124 5.13 -1.49 -4.68
N ILE A 125 4.51 -0.58 -3.93
CA ILE A 125 5.19 0.22 -2.89
C ILE A 125 5.69 -0.68 -1.75
N GLY A 126 4.88 -1.64 -1.30
CA GLY A 126 5.27 -2.59 -0.25
C GLY A 126 6.48 -3.44 -0.63
N VAL A 127 6.52 -3.93 -1.88
CA VAL A 127 7.66 -4.67 -2.45
C VAL A 127 8.88 -3.76 -2.58
N THR A 128 8.70 -2.54 -3.08
CA THR A 128 9.79 -1.55 -3.18
C THR A 128 10.37 -1.17 -1.82
N GLY A 129 9.54 -1.10 -0.78
CA GLY A 129 9.97 -0.92 0.60
C GLY A 129 10.92 -2.02 1.09
N PHE A 130 10.71 -3.28 0.67
CA PHE A 130 11.64 -4.37 1.00
C PHE A 130 12.98 -4.20 0.28
N TYR A 131 12.97 -3.77 -0.98
CA TYR A 131 14.22 -3.48 -1.71
C TYR A 131 14.99 -2.31 -1.07
N LEU A 132 14.29 -1.26 -0.63
CA LEU A 132 14.87 -0.17 0.15
C LEU A 132 15.53 -0.69 1.43
N LEU A 133 14.82 -1.52 2.22
CA LEU A 133 15.37 -2.11 3.45
C LEU A 133 16.63 -2.95 3.19
N ARG A 134 16.62 -3.78 2.14
CA ARG A 134 17.79 -4.58 1.74
C ARG A 134 18.98 -3.68 1.39
N LYS A 135 18.76 -2.63 0.60
CA LYS A 135 19.80 -1.66 0.23
C LYS A 135 20.41 -0.98 1.47
N LEU A 136 19.58 -0.59 2.45
CA LEU A 136 20.05 -0.01 3.71
C LEU A 136 20.91 -0.97 4.55
N LYS A 137 20.60 -2.27 4.52
CA LYS A 137 21.40 -3.30 5.20
C LYS A 137 22.77 -3.47 4.54
N LEU A 138 22.83 -3.53 3.21
CA LEU A 138 24.06 -3.69 2.44
C LEU A 138 25.05 -2.54 2.69
N ILE A 139 24.59 -1.29 2.59
CA ILE A 139 25.45 -0.11 2.80
C ILE A 139 25.96 -0.06 4.26
N GLY A 140 25.16 -0.53 5.22
CA GLY A 140 25.58 -0.64 6.62
C GLY A 140 26.55 -1.79 6.92
N SER A 141 26.74 -2.72 5.99
CA SER A 141 27.72 -3.81 6.07
C SER A 141 29.08 -3.36 5.56
N GLU A 142 29.14 -2.76 4.36
CA GLU A 142 30.38 -2.24 3.76
C GLU A 142 31.09 -1.24 4.69
N LYS A 143 30.34 -0.36 5.33
CA LYS A 143 30.92 0.62 6.25
C LYS A 143 31.53 0.00 7.52
N ARG A 144 31.11 -1.22 7.90
CA ARG A 144 31.67 -1.93 9.06
C ARG A 144 32.96 -2.67 8.72
N SER A 145 33.14 -3.15 7.49
CA SER A 145 34.36 -3.84 7.06
C SER A 145 35.52 -2.89 6.77
N THR A 146 35.27 -1.61 6.46
CA THR A 146 36.33 -0.60 6.24
C THR A 146 36.88 0.01 7.53
N HIS A 147 36.33 -0.35 8.69
CA HIS A 147 36.74 0.16 10.00
C HIS A 147 37.23 -0.95 10.96
N SER A 148 37.43 -2.17 10.45
CA SER A 148 38.14 -3.28 11.12
C SER A 148 39.49 -3.50 10.48
#